data_AF-A0A520GZY5-F1
#
_entry.id   AF-A0A520GZY5-F1
#
_cell.length_a   1.000
_cell.length_b   1.000
_cell.length_c   1.000
_cell.angle_alpha   90.00
_cell.angle_beta   90.00
_cell.angle_gamma   90.00
#
_symmetry.space_group_name_H-M   'P 1'
#
loop_
_entity.id
_entity.type
_entity.pdbx_description
1 polymer ?
#
loop_
_entity_poly.entity_id
_entity_poly.type
_entity_poly.pdbx_seq_one_letter_code
_entity_poly.pdbx_strand_id
1 'polypeptide(L)'
;MSAMNGLELALSQALDRRDAVAQVVAHARQAWINARAQLDQLDSYASECTDRWAEKQSGCIPEIMRHHYQFMARLTHAIGLQTGIVADHARGVERQTAALREAEARLESLRQLTAARTRGLQQALDRREQKQSDEFAALQYRRQREQQASANTNFGGGF
;
A
#
# COMPACT_ATOMS: atom_id res chain seq x y z
N MET A 1 -0.28 -27.81 -7.04
CA MET A 1 0.87 -26.95 -7.35
C MET A 1 0.48 -25.75 -8.24
N SER A 2 -0.10 -25.92 -9.44
CA SER A 2 -0.48 -24.78 -10.33
C SER A 2 -1.27 -23.63 -9.70
N ALA A 3 -2.29 -23.91 -8.88
CA ALA A 3 -3.09 -22.86 -8.23
C ALA A 3 -2.35 -22.10 -7.11
N MET A 4 -1.32 -22.69 -6.50
CA MET A 4 -0.51 -22.03 -5.47
C MET A 4 0.48 -21.07 -6.11
N ASN A 5 1.13 -21.51 -7.20
CA ASN A 5 1.99 -20.67 -8.03
C ASN A 5 1.22 -19.47 -8.63
N GLY A 6 -0.07 -19.65 -8.97
CA GLY A 6 -0.92 -18.56 -9.43
C GLY A 6 -1.23 -17.52 -8.35
N LEU A 7 -1.45 -17.93 -7.10
CA LEU A 7 -1.66 -17.02 -5.97
C LEU A 7 -0.39 -16.29 -5.57
N GLU A 8 0.76 -16.96 -5.62
CA GLU A 8 2.07 -16.35 -5.39
C GLU A 8 2.39 -15.29 -6.45
N LEU A 9 2.10 -15.57 -7.72
CA LEU A 9 2.24 -14.60 -8.81
C LEU A 9 1.26 -13.42 -8.66
N ALA A 10 0.02 -13.68 -8.27
CA ALA A 10 -0.95 -12.60 -8.02
C ALA A 10 -0.49 -11.71 -6.84
N LEU A 11 0.13 -12.30 -5.82
CA LEU A 11 0.67 -11.57 -4.68
C LEU A 11 1.86 -10.69 -5.10
N SER A 12 2.79 -11.20 -5.91
CA SER A 12 3.91 -10.39 -6.40
C SER A 12 3.42 -9.22 -7.27
N GLN A 13 2.47 -9.47 -8.17
CA GLN A 13 1.86 -8.41 -8.99
C GLN A 13 1.13 -7.36 -8.14
N ALA A 14 0.45 -7.77 -7.07
CA ALA A 14 -0.21 -6.84 -6.16
C ALA A 14 0.79 -6.00 -5.35
N LEU A 15 1.94 -6.57 -4.96
CA LEU A 15 3.04 -5.83 -4.33
C LEU A 15 3.61 -4.80 -5.29
N ASP A 16 3.99 -5.21 -6.50
CA ASP A 16 4.54 -4.32 -7.53
C ASP A 16 3.58 -3.18 -7.84
N ARG A 17 2.28 -3.49 -7.93
CA ARG A 17 1.24 -2.49 -8.16
C ARG A 17 1.14 -1.48 -7.01
N ARG A 18 1.15 -1.95 -5.77
CA ARG A 18 1.09 -1.07 -4.58
C ARG A 18 2.30 -0.15 -4.54
N ASP A 19 3.49 -0.67 -4.84
CA ASP A 19 4.73 0.12 -4.84
C ASP A 19 4.75 1.15 -5.98
N ALA A 20 4.29 0.77 -7.18
CA ALA A 20 4.14 1.72 -8.29
C ALA A 20 3.17 2.86 -7.94
N VAL A 21 2.03 2.56 -7.29
CA VAL A 21 1.08 3.60 -6.85
C VAL A 21 1.67 4.46 -5.73
N ALA A 22 2.44 3.87 -4.80
CA ALA A 22 3.12 4.62 -3.75
C ALA A 22 4.11 5.64 -4.33
N GLN A 23 4.86 5.28 -5.37
CA GLN A 23 5.72 6.23 -6.09
C GLN A 23 4.91 7.37 -6.72
N VAL A 24 3.78 7.08 -7.35
CA VAL A 24 2.88 8.11 -7.91
C VAL A 24 2.37 9.06 -6.83
N VAL A 25 1.99 8.56 -5.66
CA VAL A 25 1.60 9.41 -4.51
C VAL A 25 2.74 10.30 -4.07
N ALA A 26 3.97 9.79 -3.97
CA ALA A 26 5.14 10.57 -3.59
C ALA A 26 5.40 11.71 -4.59
N HIS A 27 5.35 11.42 -5.89
CA HIS A 27 5.48 12.44 -6.93
C HIS A 27 4.38 13.50 -6.88
N ALA A 28 3.12 13.09 -6.69
CA ALA A 28 2.00 14.02 -6.56
C ALA A 28 2.15 14.95 -5.35
N ARG A 29 2.62 14.41 -4.21
CA ARG A 29 2.90 15.21 -3.01
C ARG A 29 4.02 16.20 -3.23
N GLN A 30 5.10 15.78 -3.90
CA GLN A 30 6.20 16.70 -4.21
C GLN A 30 5.74 17.84 -5.12
N ALA A 31 4.92 17.54 -6.13
CA ALA A 31 4.34 18.57 -7.00
C ALA A 31 3.47 19.56 -6.21
N TRP A 32 2.65 19.06 -5.29
CA TRP A 32 1.85 19.91 -4.41
C TRP A 32 2.70 20.82 -3.51
N ILE A 33 3.74 20.27 -2.88
CA ILE A 33 4.68 21.04 -2.04
C ILE A 33 5.35 22.15 -2.86
N ASN A 34 5.84 21.81 -4.06
CA ASN A 34 6.50 22.78 -4.94
C ASN A 34 5.52 23.90 -5.37
N ALA A 35 4.29 23.54 -5.74
CA ALA A 35 3.27 24.52 -6.10
C ALA A 35 2.91 25.44 -4.92
N ARG A 36 2.87 24.89 -3.69
CA ARG A 36 2.61 25.68 -2.48
C ARG A 36 3.75 26.64 -2.20
N ALA A 37 4.99 26.19 -2.29
CA ALA A 37 6.16 27.05 -2.12
C ALA A 37 6.18 28.22 -3.13
N GLN A 38 5.79 27.97 -4.38
CA GLN A 38 5.65 29.04 -5.39
C GLN A 38 4.54 30.05 -5.03
N LEU A 39 3.42 29.59 -4.47
CA LEU A 39 2.36 30.48 -4.00
C LEU A 39 2.86 31.36 -2.86
N ASP A 40 3.50 30.75 -1.85
CA ASP A 40 4.03 31.48 -0.70
C ASP A 40 5.09 32.52 -1.15
N GLN A 41 5.90 32.21 -2.16
CA GLN A 41 6.84 33.17 -2.77
C GLN A 41 6.13 34.34 -3.46
N LEU A 42 5.05 34.10 -4.21
CA LEU A 42 4.29 35.17 -4.86
C LEU A 42 3.61 36.08 -3.84
N ASP A 43 3.05 35.52 -2.77
CA ASP A 43 2.41 36.28 -1.69
C ASP A 43 3.45 37.13 -0.93
N SER A 44 4.61 36.56 -0.58
CA SER A 44 5.71 37.32 0.04
C SER A 44 6.16 38.48 -0.84
N TYR A 45 6.35 38.21 -2.13
CA TYR A 45 6.78 39.23 -3.08
C TYR A 45 5.73 40.33 -3.26
N ALA A 46 4.44 39.99 -3.26
CA ALA A 46 3.36 40.98 -3.29
C ALA A 46 3.35 41.89 -2.06
N SER A 47 3.58 41.33 -0.86
CA SER A 47 3.72 42.10 0.37
C SER A 47 4.90 43.07 0.29
N GLU A 48 6.09 42.57 -0.05
CA GLU A 48 7.30 43.38 -0.17
C GLU A 48 7.17 44.50 -1.21
N CYS A 49 6.45 44.26 -2.31
CA CYS A 49 6.17 45.28 -3.31
C CYS A 49 5.23 46.37 -2.77
N THR A 50 4.26 45.99 -1.95
CA THR A 50 3.30 46.92 -1.34
C THR A 50 3.96 47.78 -0.27
N ASP A 51 4.78 47.18 0.60
CA ASP A 51 5.50 47.87 1.67
C ASP A 51 6.47 48.91 1.10
N ARG A 52 7.31 48.50 0.14
CA ARG A 52 8.24 49.42 -0.56
C ARG A 52 7.51 50.53 -1.32
N TRP A 53 6.32 50.23 -1.85
CA TRP A 53 5.53 51.24 -2.55
C TRP A 53 4.97 52.29 -1.59
N ALA A 54 4.48 51.87 -0.41
CA ALA A 54 3.98 52.79 0.61
C ALA A 54 5.03 53.81 1.06
N GLU A 55 6.31 53.39 1.16
CA GLU A 55 7.43 54.27 1.47
C GLU A 55 7.75 55.29 0.34
N LYS A 56 7.53 54.90 -0.92
CA LYS A 56 7.96 55.66 -2.12
C LYS A 56 6.86 56.51 -2.76
N GLN A 57 5.61 56.35 -2.34
CA GLN A 57 4.46 56.99 -2.98
C GLN A 57 4.51 58.53 -2.93
N SER A 58 5.12 59.10 -1.90
CA SER A 58 5.29 60.56 -1.74
C SER A 58 6.23 61.14 -2.81
N GLY A 59 5.68 61.91 -3.74
CA GLY A 59 6.43 62.58 -4.81
C GLY A 59 6.57 61.78 -6.12
N CYS A 60 5.88 60.64 -6.26
CA CYS A 60 5.85 59.90 -7.52
C CYS A 60 4.98 60.59 -8.58
N ILE A 61 5.43 60.57 -9.84
CA ILE A 61 4.64 61.02 -10.99
C ILE A 61 3.50 60.03 -11.30
N PRO A 62 2.35 60.51 -11.82
CA PRO A 62 1.16 59.67 -12.07
C PRO A 62 1.40 58.45 -12.96
N GLU A 63 2.35 58.53 -13.89
CA GLU A 63 2.69 57.41 -14.78
C GLU A 63 3.31 56.22 -14.02
N ILE A 64 4.17 56.48 -13.04
CA ILE A 64 4.76 55.44 -12.18
C ILE A 64 3.69 54.79 -11.32
N MET A 65 2.75 55.57 -10.78
CA MET A 65 1.59 55.04 -10.04
C MET A 65 0.79 54.07 -10.92
N ARG A 66 0.47 54.46 -12.16
CA ARG A 66 -0.27 53.61 -13.10
C ARG A 66 0.45 52.28 -13.35
N HIS A 67 1.76 52.32 -13.59
CA HIS A 67 2.55 51.11 -13.80
C HIS A 67 2.58 50.20 -12.57
N HIS A 68 2.71 50.76 -11.37
CA HIS A 68 2.64 50.00 -10.13
C HIS A 68 1.30 49.26 -10.00
N TYR A 69 0.17 49.95 -10.16
CA TYR A 69 -1.15 49.30 -10.07
C TYR A 69 -1.36 48.24 -11.16
N GLN A 70 -0.91 48.49 -12.40
CA GLN A 70 -0.99 47.49 -13.47
C GLN A 70 -0.18 46.24 -13.16
N PHE A 71 1.03 46.41 -12.60
CA PHE A 71 1.87 45.31 -12.16
C PHE A 71 1.20 44.52 -11.03
N MET A 72 0.68 45.21 -10.01
CA MET A 72 -0.01 44.56 -8.88
C MET A 72 -1.23 43.78 -9.35
N ALA A 73 -2.04 44.32 -10.28
CA ALA A 73 -3.18 43.58 -10.85
C ALA A 73 -2.73 42.26 -11.53
N ARG A 74 -1.61 42.28 -12.26
CA ARG A 74 -1.04 41.06 -12.88
C ARG A 74 -0.52 40.09 -11.84
N LEU A 75 0.11 40.58 -10.77
CA LEU A 75 0.62 39.74 -9.69
C LEU A 75 -0.51 39.06 -8.92
N THR A 76 -1.57 39.80 -8.57
CA THR A 76 -2.79 39.25 -7.97
C THR A 76 -3.43 38.20 -8.87
N HIS A 77 -3.48 38.45 -10.19
CA HIS A 77 -3.99 37.46 -11.13
C HIS A 77 -3.15 36.17 -11.13
N ALA A 78 -1.81 36.30 -11.15
CA ALA A 78 -0.90 35.16 -11.10
C ALA A 78 -1.04 34.35 -9.79
N ILE A 79 -1.20 35.02 -8.64
CA ILE A 79 -1.49 34.39 -7.35
C ILE A 79 -2.81 33.60 -7.42
N GLY A 80 -3.85 34.16 -8.06
CA GLY A 80 -5.11 33.47 -8.28
C GLY A 80 -4.96 32.19 -9.12
N LEU A 81 -4.20 32.25 -10.23
CA LEU A 81 -3.88 31.08 -11.04
C LEU A 81 -3.11 30.03 -10.23
N GLN A 82 -2.07 30.45 -9.50
CA GLN A 82 -1.25 29.56 -8.70
C GLN A 82 -2.05 28.89 -7.57
N THR A 83 -2.99 29.62 -6.95
CA THR A 83 -3.91 29.08 -5.94
C THR A 83 -4.76 27.96 -6.53
N GLY A 84 -5.26 28.12 -7.76
CA GLY A 84 -5.95 27.07 -8.51
C GLY A 84 -5.08 25.83 -8.72
N ILE A 85 -3.84 26.02 -9.15
CA ILE A 85 -2.85 24.95 -9.36
C ILE A 85 -2.57 24.18 -8.06
N VAL A 86 -2.38 24.88 -6.94
CA VAL A 86 -2.19 24.25 -5.62
C VAL A 86 -3.39 23.39 -5.25
N ALA A 87 -4.61 23.89 -5.48
CA ALA A 87 -5.84 23.16 -5.19
C ALA A 87 -5.99 21.93 -6.10
N ASP A 88 -5.62 22.03 -7.38
CA ASP A 88 -5.60 20.89 -8.31
C ASP A 88 -4.62 19.80 -7.89
N HIS A 89 -3.40 20.19 -7.49
CA HIS A 89 -2.41 19.25 -6.96
C HIS A 89 -2.88 18.61 -5.65
N ALA A 90 -3.52 19.35 -4.75
CA ALA A 90 -4.08 18.81 -3.52
C ALA A 90 -5.13 17.72 -3.80
N ARG A 91 -6.10 18.01 -4.69
CA ARG A 91 -7.08 17.02 -5.16
C ARG A 91 -6.40 15.82 -5.83
N GLY A 92 -5.32 16.07 -6.57
CA GLY A 92 -4.49 15.02 -7.15
C GLY A 92 -3.92 14.07 -6.10
N VAL A 93 -3.29 14.62 -5.05
CA VAL A 93 -2.75 13.85 -3.92
C VAL A 93 -3.83 13.01 -3.24
N GLU A 94 -5.02 13.57 -3.01
CA GLU A 94 -6.14 12.85 -2.42
C GLU A 94 -6.57 11.65 -3.27
N ARG A 95 -6.76 11.86 -4.59
CA ARG A 95 -7.12 10.78 -5.53
C ARG A 95 -6.08 9.65 -5.54
N GLN A 96 -4.80 10.00 -5.61
CA GLN A 96 -3.74 8.98 -5.63
C GLN A 96 -3.61 8.27 -4.28
N THR A 97 -3.84 8.96 -3.18
CA THR A 97 -3.84 8.36 -1.84
C THR A 97 -5.00 7.37 -1.70
N ALA A 98 -6.17 7.66 -2.26
CA ALA A 98 -7.28 6.71 -2.31
C ALA A 98 -6.93 5.45 -3.14
N ALA A 99 -6.29 5.62 -4.29
CA ALA A 99 -5.81 4.51 -5.12
C ALA A 99 -4.77 3.65 -4.38
N LEU A 100 -3.88 4.25 -3.59
CA LEU A 100 -2.91 3.52 -2.77
C LEU A 100 -3.63 2.66 -1.72
N ARG A 101 -4.61 3.20 -1.01
CA ARG A 101 -5.42 2.45 -0.03
C ARG A 101 -6.11 1.24 -0.67
N GLU A 102 -6.64 1.40 -1.88
CA GLU A 102 -7.27 0.30 -2.63
C GLU A 102 -6.23 -0.79 -2.99
N ALA A 103 -5.05 -0.40 -3.46
CA ALA A 103 -3.97 -1.33 -3.77
C ALA A 103 -3.49 -2.10 -2.52
N GLU A 104 -3.36 -1.42 -1.38
CA GLU A 104 -3.01 -2.02 -0.10
C GLU A 104 -4.09 -3.00 0.39
N ALA A 105 -5.37 -2.63 0.28
CA ALA A 105 -6.48 -3.51 0.65
C ALA A 105 -6.51 -4.79 -0.21
N ARG A 106 -6.26 -4.68 -1.52
CA ARG A 106 -6.16 -5.84 -2.42
C ARG A 106 -4.99 -6.74 -2.08
N LEU A 107 -3.81 -6.15 -1.83
CA LEU A 107 -2.62 -6.89 -1.41
C LEU A 107 -2.89 -7.67 -0.12
N GLU A 108 -3.51 -7.04 0.87
CA GLU A 108 -3.81 -7.68 2.14
C GLU A 108 -4.85 -8.80 1.99
N SER A 109 -5.88 -8.60 1.17
CA SER A 109 -6.84 -9.65 0.84
C SER A 109 -6.17 -10.88 0.21
N LEU A 110 -5.24 -10.68 -0.72
CA LEU A 110 -4.48 -11.77 -1.35
C LEU A 110 -3.57 -12.49 -0.34
N ARG A 111 -2.91 -11.75 0.57
CA ARG A 111 -2.11 -12.37 1.65
C ARG A 111 -2.95 -13.29 2.51
N GLN A 112 -4.13 -12.84 2.92
CA GLN A 112 -5.04 -13.64 3.74
C GLN A 112 -5.53 -14.88 3.00
N LEU A 113 -5.87 -14.75 1.72
CA LEU A 113 -6.28 -15.87 0.88
C LEU A 113 -5.16 -16.91 0.74
N THR A 114 -3.94 -16.48 0.43
CA THR A 114 -2.77 -17.35 0.32
C THR A 114 -2.49 -18.05 1.64
N ALA A 115 -2.52 -17.32 2.77
CA ALA A 115 -2.32 -17.90 4.09
C ALA A 115 -3.39 -18.94 4.44
N ALA A 116 -4.66 -18.67 4.12
CA ALA A 116 -5.75 -19.61 4.33
C ALA A 116 -5.57 -20.88 3.49
N ARG A 117 -5.13 -20.73 2.23
CA ARG A 117 -4.85 -21.86 1.33
C ARG A 117 -3.71 -22.72 1.85
N THR A 118 -2.60 -22.11 2.28
CA THR A 118 -1.45 -22.84 2.84
C THR A 118 -1.84 -23.60 4.10
N ARG A 119 -2.60 -22.98 5.02
CA ARG A 119 -3.12 -23.67 6.21
C ARG A 119 -4.00 -24.87 5.86
N GLY A 120 -4.90 -24.73 4.89
CA GLY A 120 -5.77 -25.82 4.44
C GLY A 120 -4.99 -26.99 3.83
N LEU A 121 -3.93 -26.70 3.07
CA LEU A 121 -3.05 -27.74 2.53
C LEU A 121 -2.27 -28.45 3.64
N GLN A 122 -1.72 -27.71 4.60
CA GLN A 122 -1.01 -28.31 5.74
C GLN A 122 -1.92 -29.24 6.54
N GLN A 123 -3.14 -28.78 6.88
CA GLN A 123 -4.11 -29.60 7.59
C GLN A 123 -4.48 -30.88 6.83
N ALA A 124 -4.54 -30.85 5.50
CA ALA A 124 -4.81 -32.03 4.70
C ALA A 124 -3.63 -33.02 4.70
N LEU A 125 -2.38 -32.51 4.70
CA LEU A 125 -1.17 -33.33 4.83
C LEU A 125 -1.10 -33.98 6.21
N ASP A 126 -1.28 -33.20 7.29
CA ASP A 126 -1.25 -33.68 8.66
C ASP A 126 -2.27 -34.81 8.88
N ARG A 127 -3.50 -34.64 8.36
CA ARG A 127 -4.55 -35.68 8.42
C ARG A 127 -4.16 -36.94 7.66
N ARG A 128 -3.47 -36.82 6.53
CA ARG A 128 -3.02 -37.97 5.73
C ARG A 128 -1.90 -38.72 6.45
N GLU A 129 -0.94 -38.00 7.01
CA GLU A 129 0.17 -38.58 7.78
C GLU A 129 -0.33 -39.27 9.04
N GLN A 130 -1.24 -38.63 9.77
CA GLN A 130 -1.88 -39.23 10.95
C GLN A 130 -2.61 -40.54 10.58
N LYS A 131 -3.42 -40.53 9.51
CA LYS A 131 -4.13 -41.73 9.05
C LYS A 131 -3.16 -42.87 8.70
N GLN A 132 -2.05 -42.58 8.01
CA GLN A 132 -1.04 -43.58 7.67
C GLN A 132 -0.34 -44.15 8.91
N SER A 133 -0.05 -43.29 9.91
CA SER A 133 0.53 -43.69 11.18
C SER A 133 -0.41 -44.61 11.97
N ASP A 134 -1.69 -44.24 12.06
CA ASP A 134 -2.72 -45.02 12.74
C ASP A 134 -2.92 -46.39 12.08
N GLU A 135 -2.94 -46.45 10.74
CA GLU A 135 -3.01 -47.70 9.97
C GLU A 135 -1.80 -48.61 10.25
N PHE A 136 -0.59 -48.05 10.29
CA PHE A 136 0.62 -48.80 10.62
C PHE A 136 0.60 -49.34 12.05
N ALA A 137 0.19 -48.52 13.02
CA ALA A 137 0.07 -48.92 14.42
C ALA A 137 -0.96 -50.04 14.59
N ALA A 138 -2.11 -49.96 13.92
CA ALA A 138 -3.14 -51.00 13.94
C ALA A 138 -2.63 -52.33 13.36
N LEU A 139 -1.87 -52.30 12.27
CA LEU A 139 -1.24 -53.50 11.68
C LEU A 139 -0.20 -54.13 12.61
N GLN A 140 0.61 -53.32 13.29
CA GLN A 140 1.59 -53.81 14.27
C GLN A 140 0.91 -54.43 15.49
N TYR A 141 -0.11 -53.76 16.02
CA TYR A 141 -0.90 -54.27 17.15
C TYR A 141 -1.58 -55.59 16.82
N ARG A 142 -2.17 -55.72 15.62
CA ARG A 142 -2.78 -56.98 15.17
C ARG A 142 -1.76 -58.11 15.10
N ARG A 143 -0.58 -57.86 14.50
CA ARG A 143 0.52 -58.84 14.44
C ARG A 143 1.02 -59.26 15.82
N GLN A 144 1.19 -58.31 16.75
CA GLN A 144 1.59 -58.64 18.13
C GLN A 144 0.54 -59.49 18.84
N ARG A 145 -0.75 -59.18 18.68
CA ARG A 145 -1.83 -60.01 19.24
C ARG A 145 -1.84 -61.44 18.67
N GLU A 146 -1.64 -61.58 17.37
CA GLU A 146 -1.56 -62.89 16.72
C GLU A 146 -0.34 -63.69 17.21
N GLN A 147 0.81 -63.05 17.39
CA GLN A 147 2.01 -63.70 17.95
C GLN A 147 1.80 -64.14 19.41
N GLN A 148 1.17 -63.30 20.25
CA GLN A 148 0.85 -63.66 21.64
C GLN A 148 -0.17 -64.80 21.73
N ALA A 149 -1.19 -64.80 20.88
CA ALA A 149 -2.16 -65.89 20.80
C ALA A 149 -1.48 -67.22 20.41
N SER A 150 -0.57 -67.16 19.42
CA SER A 150 0.19 -68.32 18.93
C SER A 150 1.12 -68.91 19.99
N ALA A 151 1.80 -68.06 20.76
CA ALA A 151 2.69 -68.47 21.86
C ALA A 151 1.92 -69.15 23.01
N ASN A 152 0.70 -68.69 23.31
CA ASN A 152 -0.12 -69.23 24.38
C ASN A 152 -0.72 -70.61 24.02
N THR A 153 -1.03 -70.86 22.75
CA THR A 153 -1.47 -72.19 22.27
C THR A 153 -0.36 -73.24 22.27
N ASN A 154 0.91 -72.84 22.14
CA ASN A 154 2.04 -73.79 22.05
C ASN A 154 2.50 -74.32 23.43
N PHE A 155 2.08 -73.70 24.53
CA PHE A 155 2.42 -74.10 25.91
C PHE A 155 1.33 -74.93 26.61
N GLY A 156 0.13 -75.05 26.01
CA GLY A 156 -1.02 -75.77 26.59
C GLY A 156 -1.24 -77.20 26.07
N GLY A 157 -0.37 -77.71 25.19
CA GLY A 157 -0.53 -79.02 24.53
C GLY A 157 0.31 -80.17 25.10
N GLY A 158 1.00 -79.97 26.23
CA GLY A 158 1.80 -81.00 26.90
C GLY A 158 1.16 -81.45 28.22
N PHE A 159 0.20 -82.37 28.15
CA PHE A 159 -0.20 -83.26 29.24
C PHE A 159 -0.30 -84.68 28.69
#